data_AF-A0A414BCJ1-F1
#
_entry.id   AF-A0A414BCJ1-F1
#
_cell.length_a   1.000
_cell.length_b   1.000
_cell.length_c   1.000
_cell.angle_alpha   90.00
_cell.angle_beta   90.00
_cell.angle_gamma   90.00
#
_symmetry.space_group_name_H-M   'P 1'
#
loop_
_entity.id
_entity.type
_entity.pdbx_description
1 polymer ?
#
loop_
_entity_poly.entity_id
_entity_poly.type
_entity_poly.pdbx_seq_one_letter_code
_entity_poly.pdbx_strand_id
1 'polypeptide(L)'
;MKKRLFLLLLGCATMLGAQAQLSGAGYYRVKNVSTGRYMSLSDNHSRGVNFASTSADCGAMATSSIWEDISHDPGSVFYLDHISGESYNVVGQGTSLYGIIQYYIYLSPVGNYYKAWQQDSGQRITLTDKKSSKAVSYVTTTGTYSTWNIMPINTSDNYIGVKPTVTVGDKHYAAVFAGYPYTLGAGMKAYYVTKVIESEGVVIIKELTGTIPAKTPVLIECASTDVSKNQVTPVVSDAAVPSDLAAQVKGVYFCIGNPWSGHFNSVKFDASSMRAFSANSYGYIAMTTSKDALKSVNIDQEDGNGDNLSVLAIPANSWYLSVSSSAPSEMKMVTAEQYATGIKDITVKPASLYNVYTLEGVQIKKNATSISDLHQGIYIINGKKVVIK
;
A
#
# COMPACT_ATOMS: atom_id res chain seq x y z
N MET A 1 -47.51 -2.32 60.35
CA MET A 1 -48.01 -2.11 58.97
C MET A 1 -46.82 -2.16 58.01
N LYS A 2 -46.81 -3.17 57.12
CA LYS A 2 -45.69 -3.52 56.23
C LYS A 2 -45.65 -2.57 55.02
N LYS A 3 -44.52 -1.87 54.82
CA LYS A 3 -44.22 -1.14 53.59
C LYS A 3 -43.89 -2.16 52.50
N ARG A 4 -44.69 -2.21 51.44
CA ARG A 4 -44.44 -3.08 50.27
C ARG A 4 -43.47 -2.36 49.33
N LEU A 5 -42.32 -2.97 49.13
CA LEU A 5 -41.32 -2.60 48.13
C LEU A 5 -41.87 -3.04 46.76
N PHE A 6 -42.27 -2.11 45.90
CA PHE A 6 -42.52 -2.42 44.50
C PHE A 6 -41.18 -2.43 43.76
N LEU A 7 -40.62 -3.62 43.56
CA LEU A 7 -39.59 -3.83 42.54
C LEU A 7 -40.26 -3.62 41.17
N LEU A 8 -39.98 -2.49 40.53
CA LEU A 8 -40.07 -2.38 39.08
C LEU A 8 -38.80 -3.04 38.52
N LEU A 9 -38.93 -4.32 38.16
CA LEU A 9 -38.06 -4.95 37.17
C LEU A 9 -38.29 -4.22 35.85
N LEU A 10 -37.51 -3.17 35.60
CA LEU A 10 -37.26 -2.71 34.24
C LEU A 10 -36.44 -3.82 33.59
N GLY A 11 -37.15 -4.75 32.95
CA GLY A 11 -36.55 -5.53 31.88
C GLY A 11 -36.08 -4.52 30.84
N CYS A 12 -34.79 -4.18 30.87
CA CYS A 12 -34.11 -3.66 29.71
C CYS A 12 -34.21 -4.77 28.66
N ALA A 13 -35.29 -4.74 27.90
CA ALA A 13 -35.29 -5.28 26.57
C ALA A 13 -34.05 -4.67 25.92
N THR A 14 -33.02 -5.50 25.75
CA THR A 14 -31.99 -5.26 24.77
C THR A 14 -32.71 -5.22 23.44
N MET A 15 -33.25 -4.05 23.09
CA MET A 15 -33.42 -3.70 21.71
C MET A 15 -32.02 -3.91 21.13
N LEU A 16 -31.87 -5.00 20.38
CA LEU A 16 -30.82 -5.16 19.39
C LEU A 16 -31.05 -4.03 18.38
N GLY A 17 -30.73 -2.81 18.81
CA GLY A 17 -30.66 -1.65 17.95
C GLY A 17 -29.63 -2.00 16.90
N ALA A 18 -29.98 -1.76 15.64
CA ALA A 18 -29.03 -1.78 14.54
C ALA A 18 -27.73 -1.14 15.04
N GLN A 19 -26.63 -1.90 15.01
CA GLN A 19 -25.32 -1.35 15.31
C GLN A 19 -25.10 -0.19 14.34
N ALA A 20 -25.09 1.05 14.85
CA ALA A 20 -24.77 2.20 14.02
C ALA A 20 -23.37 1.95 13.42
N GLN A 21 -23.27 1.85 12.09
CA GLN A 21 -21.99 1.55 11.45
C GLN A 21 -20.99 2.70 11.69
N LEU A 22 -21.50 3.93 11.82
CA LEU A 22 -20.76 5.12 12.20
C LEU A 22 -20.85 5.34 13.72
N SER A 23 -19.71 5.32 14.40
CA SER A 23 -19.57 5.49 15.85
C SER A 23 -18.67 6.68 16.19
N GLY A 24 -18.95 7.84 15.59
CA GLY A 24 -18.12 9.04 15.75
C GLY A 24 -16.81 8.97 14.96
N ALA A 25 -15.79 9.69 15.43
CA ALA A 25 -14.51 9.77 14.72
C ALA A 25 -13.74 8.44 14.73
N GLY A 26 -13.10 8.09 13.61
CA GLY A 26 -12.39 6.83 13.48
C GLY A 26 -12.05 6.43 12.05
N TYR A 27 -11.48 5.24 11.88
CA TYR A 27 -11.12 4.69 10.57
C TYR A 27 -12.21 3.78 10.02
N TYR A 28 -12.65 4.09 8.81
CA TYR A 28 -13.74 3.41 8.13
C TYR A 28 -13.38 3.09 6.68
N ARG A 29 -14.07 2.10 6.12
CA ARG A 29 -14.12 1.82 4.70
C ARG A 29 -15.51 2.13 4.16
N VAL A 30 -15.57 2.78 3.01
CA VAL A 30 -16.83 3.18 2.37
C VAL A 30 -17.14 2.25 1.20
N LYS A 31 -18.35 1.69 1.16
CA LYS A 31 -18.80 0.78 0.09
C LYS A 31 -20.18 1.16 -0.40
N ASN A 32 -20.36 1.28 -1.71
CA ASN A 32 -21.67 1.52 -2.28
C ASN A 32 -22.59 0.31 -2.07
N VAL A 33 -23.82 0.54 -1.59
CA VAL A 33 -24.78 -0.54 -1.30
C VAL A 33 -25.22 -1.25 -2.56
N SER A 34 -25.52 -0.50 -3.64
CA SER A 34 -26.11 -1.06 -4.85
C SER A 34 -25.07 -1.70 -5.78
N THR A 35 -23.91 -1.07 -5.94
CA THR A 35 -22.88 -1.57 -6.87
C THR A 35 -21.88 -2.49 -6.20
N GLY A 36 -21.81 -2.50 -4.87
CA GLY A 36 -20.85 -3.29 -4.12
C GLY A 36 -19.41 -2.79 -4.22
N ARG A 37 -19.17 -1.63 -4.84
CA ARG A 37 -17.81 -1.08 -5.01
C ARG A 37 -17.36 -0.32 -3.77
N TYR A 38 -16.13 -0.59 -3.35
CA TYR A 38 -15.42 0.13 -2.29
C TYR A 38 -14.80 1.40 -2.86
N MET A 39 -14.77 2.45 -2.06
CA MET A 39 -14.16 3.73 -2.41
C MET A 39 -12.69 3.76 -1.98
N SER A 40 -11.84 4.37 -2.81
CA SER A 40 -10.46 4.72 -2.48
C SER A 40 -10.17 6.16 -2.88
N LEU A 41 -9.41 6.88 -2.05
CA LEU A 41 -8.82 8.15 -2.43
C LEU A 41 -7.58 7.87 -3.30
N SER A 42 -7.68 8.22 -4.58
CA SER A 42 -6.65 7.93 -5.59
C SER A 42 -5.97 9.18 -6.15
N ASP A 43 -6.41 10.37 -5.74
CA ASP A 43 -5.83 11.66 -6.10
C ASP A 43 -6.06 12.66 -4.95
N ASN A 44 -5.28 13.74 -4.92
CA ASN A 44 -5.46 14.88 -4.02
C ASN A 44 -5.91 16.16 -4.75
N HIS A 45 -6.24 16.07 -6.04
CA HIS A 45 -6.76 17.18 -6.82
C HIS A 45 -8.28 17.07 -7.05
N SER A 46 -8.95 18.21 -7.12
CA SER A 46 -10.32 18.35 -7.60
C SER A 46 -10.47 19.73 -8.23
N ARG A 47 -11.24 19.81 -9.32
CA ARG A 47 -11.67 21.09 -9.93
C ARG A 47 -12.77 21.79 -9.12
N GLY A 48 -13.17 21.22 -7.99
CA GLY A 48 -14.11 21.81 -7.04
C GLY A 48 -15.58 21.47 -7.32
N VAL A 49 -16.46 22.27 -6.72
CA VAL A 49 -17.90 22.08 -6.75
C VAL A 49 -18.55 23.21 -7.53
N ASN A 50 -19.38 22.87 -8.52
CA ASN A 50 -20.23 23.81 -9.22
C ASN A 50 -21.69 23.61 -8.75
N PHE A 51 -22.12 24.50 -7.87
CA PHE A 51 -23.48 24.48 -7.34
C PHE A 51 -24.51 24.75 -8.42
N ALA A 52 -24.28 25.72 -9.32
CA ALA A 52 -25.23 26.05 -10.39
C ALA A 52 -25.60 24.83 -11.25
N SER A 53 -24.63 23.96 -11.57
CA SER A 53 -24.86 22.70 -12.29
C SER A 53 -25.08 21.48 -11.41
N THR A 54 -25.16 21.63 -10.08
CA THR A 54 -25.27 20.54 -9.08
C THR A 54 -24.19 19.46 -9.22
N SER A 55 -23.01 19.83 -9.70
CA SER A 55 -21.95 18.88 -10.03
C SER A 55 -20.68 19.15 -9.25
N ALA A 56 -19.96 18.10 -8.87
CA ALA A 56 -18.64 18.21 -8.27
C ALA A 56 -17.66 17.30 -9.00
N ASP A 57 -16.41 17.75 -9.11
CA ASP A 57 -15.33 16.91 -9.58
C ASP A 57 -14.92 15.91 -8.50
N CYS A 58 -15.41 14.68 -8.66
CA CYS A 58 -15.27 13.58 -7.73
C CYS A 58 -14.27 12.52 -8.21
N GLY A 59 -13.56 12.76 -9.31
CA GLY A 59 -12.71 11.74 -9.95
C GLY A 59 -11.52 11.29 -9.11
N ALA A 60 -11.17 12.05 -8.08
CA ALA A 60 -10.20 11.66 -7.05
C ALA A 60 -10.65 10.46 -6.19
N MET A 61 -11.96 10.19 -6.13
CA MET A 61 -12.52 9.05 -5.42
C MET A 61 -12.81 7.93 -6.42
N ALA A 62 -11.84 7.05 -6.62
CA ALA A 62 -12.02 5.84 -7.42
C ALA A 62 -12.87 4.81 -6.65
N THR A 63 -13.51 3.90 -7.37
CA THR A 63 -14.27 2.81 -6.77
C THR A 63 -13.96 1.48 -7.44
N SER A 64 -13.90 0.39 -6.68
CA SER A 64 -13.63 -0.97 -7.20
C SER A 64 -14.48 -2.03 -6.52
N SER A 65 -14.99 -3.01 -7.28
CA SER A 65 -15.64 -4.21 -6.74
C SER A 65 -14.65 -5.34 -6.43
N ILE A 66 -13.36 -5.16 -6.75
CA ILE A 66 -12.32 -6.18 -6.56
C ILE A 66 -11.75 -6.01 -5.17
N TRP A 67 -12.06 -6.94 -4.26
CA TRP A 67 -11.61 -6.88 -2.87
C TRP A 67 -10.09 -6.96 -2.76
N GLU A 68 -9.44 -7.73 -3.63
CA GLU A 68 -8.00 -7.90 -3.65
C GLU A 68 -7.30 -6.56 -3.83
N ASP A 69 -7.82 -5.66 -4.66
CA ASP A 69 -7.25 -4.33 -4.87
C ASP A 69 -7.50 -3.37 -3.68
N ILE A 70 -8.46 -3.69 -2.82
CA ILE A 70 -8.93 -2.83 -1.72
C ILE A 70 -8.32 -3.22 -0.38
N SER A 71 -8.23 -4.53 -0.12
CA SER A 71 -7.77 -5.12 1.13
C SER A 71 -6.34 -4.74 1.51
N HIS A 72 -5.56 -4.21 0.56
CA HIS A 72 -4.18 -3.75 0.77
C HIS A 72 -3.93 -2.33 0.23
N ASP A 73 -4.99 -1.56 -0.03
CA ASP A 73 -4.87 -0.18 -0.49
C ASP A 73 -5.12 0.79 0.67
N PRO A 74 -4.07 1.46 1.19
CA PRO A 74 -4.23 2.54 2.16
C PRO A 74 -5.17 3.66 1.70
N GLY A 75 -5.33 3.90 0.40
CA GLY A 75 -6.31 4.82 -0.15
C GLY A 75 -7.77 4.45 0.16
N SER A 76 -8.06 3.18 0.45
CA SER A 76 -9.40 2.69 0.79
C SER A 76 -9.81 2.92 2.25
N VAL A 77 -8.88 3.41 3.08
CA VAL A 77 -9.09 3.66 4.50
C VAL A 77 -9.25 5.17 4.72
N PHE A 78 -10.40 5.57 5.23
CA PHE A 78 -10.72 6.96 5.54
C PHE A 78 -10.80 7.18 7.03
N TYR A 79 -10.13 8.20 7.53
CA TYR A 79 -10.44 8.73 8.86
C TYR A 79 -11.58 9.73 8.73
N LEU A 80 -12.71 9.43 9.35
CA LEU A 80 -13.84 10.35 9.45
C LEU A 80 -13.67 11.17 10.72
N ASP A 81 -13.37 12.46 10.56
CA ASP A 81 -13.23 13.39 11.67
C ASP A 81 -14.56 14.09 11.92
N HIS A 82 -15.19 13.83 13.06
CA HIS A 82 -16.51 14.37 13.38
C HIS A 82 -16.41 15.83 13.77
N ILE A 83 -17.07 16.71 13.02
CA ILE A 83 -17.03 18.16 13.26
C ILE A 83 -18.17 18.57 14.18
N SER A 84 -19.41 18.38 13.70
CA SER A 84 -20.63 18.64 14.48
C SER A 84 -21.85 18.05 13.75
N GLY A 85 -22.88 17.65 14.50
CA GLY A 85 -24.10 17.08 13.90
C GLY A 85 -23.78 15.92 12.95
N GLU A 86 -24.23 16.02 11.70
CA GLU A 86 -23.95 15.03 10.65
C GLU A 86 -22.71 15.38 9.79
N SER A 87 -21.95 16.42 10.17
CA SER A 87 -20.83 16.93 9.39
C SER A 87 -19.50 16.28 9.77
N TYR A 88 -18.74 15.86 8.76
CA TYR A 88 -17.46 15.19 8.89
C TYR A 88 -16.43 15.79 7.92
N ASN A 89 -15.18 15.88 8.37
CA ASN A 89 -14.05 15.96 7.46
C ASN A 89 -13.59 14.54 7.11
N VAL A 90 -13.45 14.27 5.81
CA VAL A 90 -12.98 12.96 5.33
C VAL A 90 -11.49 13.08 5.07
N VAL A 91 -10.69 12.37 5.84
CA VAL A 91 -9.22 12.40 5.77
C VAL A 91 -8.73 11.10 5.14
N GLY A 92 -7.82 11.18 4.19
CA GLY A 92 -7.23 10.03 3.50
C GLY A 92 -5.91 10.40 2.85
N GLN A 93 -4.95 9.47 2.84
CA GLN A 93 -3.67 9.55 2.14
C GLN A 93 -3.05 10.96 2.03
N GLY A 94 -2.70 11.55 3.17
CA GLY A 94 -1.95 12.81 3.24
C GLY A 94 -2.75 14.09 2.98
N THR A 95 -4.06 13.98 2.74
CA THR A 95 -4.96 15.12 2.50
C THR A 95 -6.30 14.93 3.19
N SER A 96 -7.23 15.87 3.01
CA SER A 96 -8.61 15.76 3.46
C SER A 96 -9.56 16.43 2.48
N LEU A 97 -10.84 16.07 2.52
CA LEU A 97 -11.87 16.70 1.70
C LEU A 97 -11.87 18.22 1.88
N TYR A 98 -11.80 18.69 3.13
CA TYR A 98 -11.69 20.12 3.41
C TYR A 98 -10.42 20.72 2.80
N GLY A 99 -9.29 20.02 2.87
CA GLY A 99 -8.03 20.46 2.25
C GLY A 99 -8.11 20.61 0.72
N ILE A 100 -8.91 19.78 0.04
CA ILE A 100 -9.04 19.79 -1.42
C ILE A 100 -10.11 20.79 -1.90
N ILE A 101 -11.30 20.77 -1.30
CA ILE A 101 -12.47 21.54 -1.80
C ILE A 101 -13.05 22.55 -0.81
N GLN A 102 -12.46 22.70 0.39
CA GLN A 102 -12.90 23.63 1.45
C GLN A 102 -14.33 23.36 1.96
N TYR A 103 -14.80 22.12 1.84
CA TYR A 103 -16.10 21.69 2.37
C TYR A 103 -15.97 20.44 3.25
N TYR A 104 -16.82 20.38 4.27
CA TYR A 104 -17.13 19.15 4.98
C TYR A 104 -18.28 18.42 4.30
N ILE A 105 -18.37 17.11 4.54
CA ILE A 105 -19.46 16.29 4.02
C ILE A 105 -20.47 15.98 5.12
N TYR A 106 -21.75 15.98 4.76
CA TYR A 106 -22.82 15.50 5.62
C TYR A 106 -23.08 14.02 5.35
N LEU A 107 -23.16 13.24 6.43
CA LEU A 107 -23.49 11.82 6.42
C LEU A 107 -24.83 11.60 7.12
N SER A 108 -25.93 11.65 6.35
CA SER A 108 -27.27 11.44 6.91
C SER A 108 -27.67 9.96 6.86
N PRO A 109 -28.25 9.41 7.94
CA PRO A 109 -28.70 8.03 7.96
C PRO A 109 -29.93 7.83 7.06
N VAL A 110 -29.96 6.69 6.36
CA VAL A 110 -31.10 6.20 5.58
C VAL A 110 -31.24 4.70 5.85
N GLY A 111 -32.08 4.36 6.82
CA GLY A 111 -32.13 2.98 7.36
C GLY A 111 -30.79 2.62 8.01
N ASN A 112 -30.18 1.52 7.57
CA ASN A 112 -28.86 1.06 8.04
C ASN A 112 -27.69 1.62 7.23
N TYR A 113 -27.94 2.56 6.31
CA TYR A 113 -26.96 3.10 5.38
C TYR A 113 -26.86 4.62 5.52
N TYR A 114 -25.99 5.24 4.73
CA TYR A 114 -25.77 6.68 4.73
C TYR A 114 -25.90 7.27 3.33
N LYS A 115 -26.40 8.51 3.26
CA LYS A 115 -26.21 9.38 2.12
C LYS A 115 -25.10 10.37 2.44
N ALA A 116 -24.14 10.49 1.54
CA ALA A 116 -23.06 11.45 1.62
C ALA A 116 -23.38 12.64 0.71
N TRP A 117 -23.47 13.85 1.27
CA TRP A 117 -23.89 15.04 0.51
C TRP A 117 -23.28 16.32 1.08
N GLN A 118 -23.34 17.38 0.29
CA GLN A 118 -22.99 18.72 0.71
C GLN A 118 -24.13 19.67 0.24
N GLN A 119 -24.31 20.80 0.92
CA GLN A 119 -25.26 21.83 0.50
C GLN A 119 -24.64 23.22 0.61
N ASP A 120 -24.88 24.06 -0.40
CA ASP A 120 -24.62 25.50 -0.35
C ASP A 120 -25.86 26.26 -0.84
N SER A 121 -26.23 27.32 -0.14
CA SER A 121 -27.36 28.21 -0.47
C SER A 121 -28.67 27.49 -0.82
N GLY A 122 -28.96 26.38 -0.12
CA GLY A 122 -30.15 25.55 -0.32
C GLY A 122 -30.00 24.46 -1.39
N GLN A 123 -28.97 24.50 -2.22
CA GLN A 123 -28.72 23.53 -3.29
C GLN A 123 -27.89 22.35 -2.78
N ARG A 124 -28.48 21.15 -2.81
CA ARG A 124 -27.85 19.92 -2.33
C ARG A 124 -27.20 19.14 -3.46
N ILE A 125 -25.95 18.72 -3.24
CA ILE A 125 -25.21 17.82 -4.11
C ILE A 125 -24.98 16.52 -3.34
N THR A 126 -25.40 15.39 -3.89
CA THR A 126 -25.28 14.07 -3.26
C THR A 126 -24.25 13.23 -4.01
N LEU A 127 -23.34 12.59 -3.29
CA LEU A 127 -22.38 11.67 -3.87
C LEU A 127 -23.06 10.34 -4.21
N THR A 128 -22.80 9.87 -5.42
CA THR A 128 -23.30 8.60 -5.96
C THR A 128 -22.16 7.88 -6.67
N ASP A 129 -22.21 6.56 -6.67
CA ASP A 129 -21.29 5.79 -7.51
C ASP A 129 -21.71 5.90 -8.99
N LYS A 130 -20.74 6.06 -9.91
CA LYS A 130 -21.02 6.17 -11.34
C LYS A 130 -21.38 4.80 -11.89
N LYS A 131 -22.55 4.66 -12.53
CA LYS A 131 -22.94 3.42 -13.21
C LYS A 131 -21.86 3.00 -14.22
N SER A 132 -21.37 1.77 -14.07
CA SER A 132 -20.37 1.17 -14.97
C SER A 132 -20.53 -0.34 -14.95
N SER A 133 -20.37 -0.99 -16.10
CA SER A 133 -20.29 -2.45 -16.24
C SER A 133 -18.90 -3.01 -15.89
N LYS A 134 -17.91 -2.13 -15.69
CA LYS A 134 -16.55 -2.51 -15.28
C LYS A 134 -16.46 -2.62 -13.77
N ALA A 135 -15.52 -3.44 -13.32
CA ALA A 135 -15.21 -3.61 -11.90
C ALA A 135 -14.75 -2.30 -11.23
N VAL A 136 -14.06 -1.44 -11.99
CA VAL A 136 -13.58 -0.12 -11.55
C VAL A 136 -14.46 1.00 -12.10
N SER A 137 -14.71 2.01 -11.27
CA SER A 137 -15.37 3.26 -11.64
C SER A 137 -14.91 4.39 -10.72
N TYR A 138 -15.72 5.43 -10.54
CA TYR A 138 -15.43 6.56 -9.66
C TYR A 138 -16.73 7.20 -9.16
N VAL A 139 -16.63 7.99 -8.09
CA VAL A 139 -17.75 8.74 -7.53
C VAL A 139 -18.16 9.85 -8.48
N THR A 140 -19.46 10.14 -8.54
CA THR A 140 -20.03 11.27 -9.27
C THR A 140 -21.15 11.88 -8.43
N THR A 141 -21.82 12.89 -8.98
CA THR A 141 -22.93 13.62 -8.35
C THR A 141 -24.27 13.36 -9.05
N THR A 142 -24.25 12.62 -10.15
CA THR A 142 -25.42 12.27 -10.96
C THR A 142 -25.66 10.76 -10.99
N GLY A 143 -26.88 10.32 -10.68
CA GLY A 143 -27.23 8.90 -10.65
C GLY A 143 -28.06 8.51 -9.43
N THR A 144 -28.37 7.21 -9.31
CA THR A 144 -29.28 6.67 -8.29
C THR A 144 -28.57 5.88 -7.19
N TYR A 145 -27.28 5.52 -7.37
CA TYR A 145 -26.50 4.71 -6.43
C TYR A 145 -25.88 5.56 -5.32
N SER A 146 -26.74 6.24 -4.56
CA SER A 146 -26.35 7.28 -3.58
C SER A 146 -26.25 6.79 -2.12
N THR A 147 -26.45 5.49 -1.88
CA THR A 147 -26.43 4.89 -0.54
C THR A 147 -25.13 4.15 -0.30
N TRP A 148 -24.52 4.41 0.85
CA TRP A 148 -23.19 3.94 1.23
C TRP A 148 -23.24 3.20 2.57
N ASN A 149 -22.53 2.07 2.64
CA ASN A 149 -22.08 1.48 3.89
C ASN A 149 -20.83 2.20 4.35
N ILE A 150 -20.75 2.51 5.64
CA ILE A 150 -19.59 3.14 6.28
C ILE A 150 -19.13 2.22 7.39
N MET A 151 -18.19 1.33 7.09
CA MET A 151 -17.88 0.17 7.93
C MET A 151 -16.58 0.43 8.69
N PRO A 152 -16.53 0.25 10.01
CA PRO A 152 -15.29 0.41 10.76
C PRO A 152 -14.26 -0.62 10.28
N ILE A 153 -12.99 -0.21 10.21
CA ILE A 153 -11.90 -1.15 9.92
C ILE A 153 -11.80 -2.16 11.08
N ASN A 154 -11.67 -3.44 10.74
CA ASN A 154 -11.56 -4.53 11.71
C ASN A 154 -10.50 -5.55 11.29
N THR A 155 -10.37 -6.67 12.00
CA THR A 155 -9.36 -7.72 11.70
C THR A 155 -9.95 -8.97 11.04
N SER A 156 -11.25 -8.97 10.72
CA SER A 156 -11.95 -10.13 10.16
C SER A 156 -12.20 -10.00 8.66
N ASP A 157 -13.15 -9.16 8.28
CA ASP A 157 -13.78 -9.11 6.97
C ASP A 157 -13.70 -7.71 6.33
N ASN A 158 -13.35 -6.69 7.13
CA ASN A 158 -13.09 -5.33 6.68
C ASN A 158 -11.69 -4.87 7.11
N TYR A 159 -10.70 -5.75 6.97
CA TYR A 159 -9.30 -5.49 7.32
C TYR A 159 -8.56 -4.66 6.28
N ILE A 160 -7.39 -4.17 6.69
CA ILE A 160 -6.35 -3.65 5.80
C ILE A 160 -5.08 -4.47 6.05
N GLY A 161 -4.46 -4.95 4.98
CA GLY A 161 -3.26 -5.76 5.03
C GLY A 161 -2.17 -5.23 4.12
N VAL A 162 -1.03 -5.91 4.15
CA VAL A 162 0.13 -5.58 3.33
C VAL A 162 0.32 -6.69 2.30
N LYS A 163 0.31 -6.33 1.02
CA LYS A 163 0.60 -7.24 -0.07
C LYS A 163 2.10 -7.24 -0.37
N PRO A 164 2.82 -8.37 -0.16
CA PRO A 164 4.21 -8.43 -0.53
C PRO A 164 4.38 -8.33 -2.05
N THR A 165 5.38 -7.56 -2.47
CA THR A 165 5.74 -7.34 -3.88
C THR A 165 7.09 -7.95 -4.24
N VAL A 166 7.92 -8.25 -3.24
CA VAL A 166 9.26 -8.82 -3.43
C VAL A 166 9.43 -10.03 -2.51
N THR A 167 10.00 -11.10 -3.03
CA THR A 167 10.36 -12.29 -2.24
C THR A 167 11.85 -12.57 -2.38
N VAL A 168 12.52 -12.78 -1.25
CA VAL A 168 13.95 -13.10 -1.18
C VAL A 168 14.13 -14.29 -0.23
N GLY A 169 14.55 -15.43 -0.77
CA GLY A 169 14.51 -16.69 -0.03
C GLY A 169 13.09 -16.99 0.44
N ASP A 170 12.92 -17.28 1.73
CA ASP A 170 11.63 -17.57 2.35
C ASP A 170 10.92 -16.32 2.92
N LYS A 171 11.46 -15.12 2.67
CA LYS A 171 10.93 -13.87 3.22
C LYS A 171 10.24 -13.03 2.16
N HIS A 172 9.16 -12.37 2.57
CA HIS A 172 8.29 -11.57 1.70
C HIS A 172 8.26 -10.13 2.17
N TYR A 173 8.31 -9.18 1.23
CA TYR A 173 8.52 -7.78 1.54
C TYR A 173 7.62 -6.86 0.73
N ALA A 174 7.27 -5.70 1.31
CA ALA A 174 6.57 -4.62 0.65
C ALA A 174 7.13 -3.25 1.05
N ALA A 175 7.25 -2.33 0.08
CA ALA A 175 7.52 -0.92 0.34
C ALA A 175 6.18 -0.20 0.57
N VAL A 176 5.94 0.29 1.78
CA VAL A 176 4.65 0.83 2.23
C VAL A 176 4.77 2.28 2.66
N PHE A 177 3.80 3.09 2.25
CA PHE A 177 3.64 4.50 2.65
C PHE A 177 2.16 4.82 2.84
N ALA A 178 1.77 5.12 4.09
CA ALA A 178 0.38 5.39 4.46
C ALA A 178 0.21 6.81 5.03
N GLY A 179 -0.97 7.40 4.82
CA GLY A 179 -1.32 8.73 5.33
C GLY A 179 -1.71 8.76 6.80
N TYR A 180 -1.80 7.60 7.46
CA TYR A 180 -2.26 7.42 8.84
C TYR A 180 -1.28 6.52 9.61
N PRO A 181 -1.21 6.63 10.95
CA PRO A 181 -0.40 5.74 11.76
C PRO A 181 -1.07 4.38 11.93
N TYR A 182 -0.26 3.33 12.10
CA TYR A 182 -0.75 1.97 12.25
C TYR A 182 0.21 1.07 13.04
N THR A 183 -0.32 -0.03 13.58
CA THR A 183 0.49 -1.10 14.18
C THR A 183 0.49 -2.33 13.28
N LEU A 184 1.55 -3.13 13.36
CA LEU A 184 1.67 -4.38 12.61
C LEU A 184 1.00 -5.56 13.32
N GLY A 185 0.48 -6.49 12.53
CA GLY A 185 0.05 -7.81 13.01
C GLY A 185 1.22 -8.71 13.41
N ALA A 186 0.89 -9.86 14.00
CA ALA A 186 1.87 -10.82 14.49
C ALA A 186 2.78 -11.35 13.36
N GLY A 187 4.07 -11.49 13.64
CA GLY A 187 5.06 -12.05 12.70
C GLY A 187 5.57 -11.08 11.64
N MET A 188 5.06 -9.85 11.61
CA MET A 188 5.54 -8.80 10.69
C MET A 188 6.59 -7.92 11.36
N LYS A 189 7.48 -7.33 10.55
CA LYS A 189 8.46 -6.34 10.99
C LYS A 189 8.49 -5.15 10.04
N ALA A 190 8.72 -3.96 10.58
CA ALA A 190 8.95 -2.75 9.78
C ALA A 190 10.39 -2.29 9.92
N TYR A 191 10.95 -1.81 8.82
CA TYR A 191 12.26 -1.19 8.78
C TYR A 191 12.17 0.14 8.05
N TYR A 192 12.95 1.13 8.49
CA TYR A 192 13.08 2.41 7.82
C TYR A 192 14.53 2.66 7.45
N VAL A 193 14.76 3.48 6.42
CA VAL A 193 16.10 3.81 5.95
C VAL A 193 16.69 4.93 6.80
N THR A 194 17.85 4.66 7.40
CA THR A 194 18.57 5.64 8.23
C THR A 194 19.70 6.32 7.48
N LYS A 195 20.29 5.65 6.48
CA LYS A 195 21.41 6.19 5.72
C LYS A 195 21.47 5.60 4.31
N VAL A 196 21.85 6.43 3.35
CA VAL A 196 22.14 6.04 1.97
C VAL A 196 23.61 6.34 1.68
N ILE A 197 24.36 5.34 1.24
CA ILE A 197 25.80 5.43 0.93
C ILE A 197 25.97 5.07 -0.55
N GLU A 198 25.76 6.06 -1.42
CA GLU A 198 25.78 5.86 -2.88
C GLU A 198 27.13 5.34 -3.38
N SER A 199 28.24 5.84 -2.85
CA SER A 199 29.61 5.42 -3.23
C SER A 199 29.88 3.94 -2.99
N GLU A 200 29.11 3.29 -2.13
CA GLU A 200 29.25 1.87 -1.80
C GLU A 200 28.07 1.03 -2.29
N GLY A 201 27.03 1.65 -2.86
CA GLY A 201 25.80 0.94 -3.23
C GLY A 201 25.10 0.32 -2.02
N VAL A 202 25.09 1.00 -0.86
CA VAL A 202 24.52 0.48 0.38
C VAL A 202 23.45 1.41 0.93
N VAL A 203 22.38 0.81 1.46
CA VAL A 203 21.30 1.46 2.19
C VAL A 203 21.23 0.84 3.58
N ILE A 204 21.37 1.64 4.62
CA ILE A 204 21.30 1.17 6.01
C ILE A 204 19.86 1.30 6.50
N ILE A 205 19.29 0.17 6.94
CA ILE A 205 17.95 0.10 7.52
C ILE A 205 18.00 -0.21 9.02
N LYS A 206 16.96 0.22 9.73
CA LYS A 206 16.77 -0.03 11.16
C LYS A 206 15.33 -0.44 11.43
N GLU A 207 15.15 -1.40 12.34
CA GLU A 207 13.82 -1.87 12.74
C GLU A 207 13.05 -0.74 13.46
N LEU A 208 11.79 -0.57 13.09
CA LEU A 208 10.84 0.35 13.72
C LEU A 208 9.78 -0.50 14.44
N THR A 209 9.70 -0.37 15.76
CA THR A 209 8.80 -1.14 16.61
C THR A 209 7.64 -0.28 17.13
N GLY A 210 6.55 -0.93 17.52
CA GLY A 210 5.36 -0.23 18.02
C GLY A 210 4.52 0.38 16.89
N THR A 211 4.04 1.60 17.10
CA THR A 211 3.26 2.35 16.12
C THR A 211 4.16 2.91 15.03
N ILE A 212 3.84 2.59 13.78
CA ILE A 212 4.42 3.23 12.61
C ILE A 212 3.75 4.60 12.45
N PRO A 213 4.50 5.72 12.51
CA PRO A 213 3.92 7.05 12.34
C PRO A 213 3.30 7.25 10.98
N ALA A 214 2.30 8.14 10.91
CA ALA A 214 1.77 8.59 9.63
C ALA A 214 2.89 9.16 8.75
N LYS A 215 2.75 9.02 7.42
CA LYS A 215 3.69 9.61 6.44
C LYS A 215 5.15 9.14 6.64
N THR A 216 5.35 7.93 7.15
CA THR A 216 6.68 7.31 7.29
C THR A 216 6.84 6.20 6.25
N PRO A 217 7.77 6.33 5.29
CA PRO A 217 8.08 5.27 4.36
C PRO A 217 8.79 4.12 5.09
N VAL A 218 8.24 2.91 4.97
CA VAL A 218 8.81 1.70 5.60
C VAL A 218 8.87 0.54 4.63
N LEU A 219 9.86 -0.32 4.85
CA LEU A 219 9.91 -1.67 4.32
C LEU A 219 9.24 -2.60 5.32
N ILE A 220 8.22 -3.34 4.91
CA ILE A 220 7.54 -4.33 5.76
C ILE A 220 7.98 -5.73 5.34
N GLU A 221 8.59 -6.47 6.26
CA GLU A 221 8.74 -7.92 6.20
C GLU A 221 7.40 -8.54 6.62
N CYS A 222 6.73 -9.17 5.65
CA CYS A 222 5.40 -9.75 5.79
C CYS A 222 5.48 -11.16 6.41
N ALA A 223 4.45 -11.54 7.17
CA ALA A 223 4.36 -12.86 7.78
C ALA A 223 4.00 -13.97 6.77
N SER A 224 3.37 -13.61 5.65
CA SER A 224 2.93 -14.55 4.62
C SER A 224 2.86 -13.88 3.23
N THR A 225 2.66 -14.68 2.18
CA THR A 225 2.23 -14.19 0.86
C THR A 225 0.76 -13.79 0.83
N ASP A 226 -0.03 -14.30 1.78
CA ASP A 226 -1.46 -14.01 1.91
C ASP A 226 -1.70 -12.68 2.65
N VAL A 227 -2.36 -11.74 1.97
CA VAL A 227 -2.67 -10.40 2.50
C VAL A 227 -3.47 -10.47 3.81
N SER A 228 -4.38 -11.44 3.93
CA SER A 228 -5.22 -11.60 5.13
C SER A 228 -4.45 -11.95 6.39
N LYS A 229 -3.20 -12.44 6.24
CA LYS A 229 -2.27 -12.77 7.33
C LYS A 229 -1.26 -11.65 7.61
N ASN A 230 -1.24 -10.61 6.78
CA ASN A 230 -0.34 -9.46 6.89
C ASN A 230 -1.10 -8.21 7.33
N GLN A 231 -1.97 -8.34 8.33
CA GLN A 231 -2.87 -7.25 8.73
C GLN A 231 -2.11 -6.12 9.43
N VAL A 232 -2.59 -4.89 9.21
CA VAL A 232 -2.20 -3.72 10.00
C VAL A 232 -3.44 -3.12 10.62
N THR A 233 -3.28 -2.46 11.77
CA THR A 233 -4.39 -1.80 12.46
C THR A 233 -4.14 -0.29 12.47
N PRO A 234 -4.95 0.51 11.74
CA PRO A 234 -4.90 1.96 11.86
C PRO A 234 -5.15 2.40 13.30
N VAL A 235 -4.39 3.39 13.76
CA VAL A 235 -4.52 3.93 15.13
C VAL A 235 -4.66 5.45 15.10
N VAL A 236 -5.27 6.01 16.14
CA VAL A 236 -5.43 7.47 16.29
C VAL A 236 -4.23 8.13 16.96
N SER A 237 -3.48 7.37 17.76
CA SER A 237 -2.25 7.84 18.38
C SER A 237 -1.13 7.89 17.33
N ASP A 238 -0.63 9.08 17.04
CA ASP A 238 0.55 9.21 16.19
C ASP A 238 1.82 9.06 17.02
N ALA A 239 2.83 8.43 16.43
CA ALA A 239 4.17 8.37 16.98
C ALA A 239 5.04 9.42 16.29
N ALA A 240 6.19 9.79 16.88
CA ALA A 240 7.10 10.69 16.20
C ALA A 240 7.78 9.97 15.03
N VAL A 241 7.85 10.63 13.86
CA VAL A 241 8.68 10.17 12.74
C VAL A 241 10.13 10.04 13.23
N PRO A 242 10.83 8.93 12.95
CA PRO A 242 12.23 8.78 13.34
C PRO A 242 13.08 9.95 12.83
N SER A 243 13.78 10.62 13.75
CA SER A 243 14.58 11.81 13.42
C SER A 243 15.78 11.51 12.52
N ASP A 244 16.20 10.24 12.46
CA ASP A 244 17.26 9.72 11.62
C ASP A 244 16.75 9.11 10.29
N LEU A 245 15.48 9.32 9.92
CA LEU A 245 14.97 8.95 8.60
C LEU A 245 15.75 9.68 7.50
N ALA A 246 16.30 8.92 6.55
CA ALA A 246 17.12 9.47 5.48
C ALA A 246 16.29 10.40 4.56
N ALA A 247 16.80 11.60 4.29
CA ALA A 247 16.13 12.61 3.48
C ALA A 247 15.90 12.18 2.01
N GLN A 248 16.66 11.21 1.52
CA GLN A 248 16.55 10.61 0.20
C GLN A 248 15.26 9.80 0.00
N VAL A 249 14.62 9.37 1.09
CA VAL A 249 13.42 8.52 1.03
C VAL A 249 12.20 9.37 0.75
N LYS A 250 11.49 9.08 -0.35
CA LYS A 250 10.33 9.85 -0.81
C LYS A 250 9.11 8.93 -0.90
N GLY A 251 8.09 9.24 -0.11
CA GLY A 251 6.80 8.55 -0.14
C GLY A 251 5.91 9.02 -1.30
N VAL A 252 5.11 8.11 -1.83
CA VAL A 252 4.17 8.32 -2.95
C VAL A 252 2.80 7.81 -2.53
N TYR A 253 1.83 8.73 -2.43
CA TYR A 253 0.45 8.38 -2.10
C TYR A 253 -0.31 7.87 -3.32
N PHE A 254 -0.15 8.53 -4.46
CA PHE A 254 -1.05 8.38 -5.61
C PHE A 254 -0.31 7.88 -6.85
N CYS A 255 -1.02 7.09 -7.65
CA CYS A 255 -0.57 6.59 -8.94
C CYS A 255 -1.80 6.26 -9.78
N ILE A 256 -2.41 7.31 -10.35
CA ILE A 256 -3.60 7.25 -11.18
C ILE A 256 -3.35 7.91 -12.53
N GLY A 257 -3.88 7.29 -13.58
CA GLY A 257 -3.93 7.82 -14.94
C GLY A 257 -5.26 7.44 -15.56
N ASN A 258 -6.29 8.24 -15.30
CA ASN A 258 -7.67 7.94 -15.67
C ASN A 258 -8.21 9.00 -16.65
N PRO A 259 -8.12 8.77 -17.97
CA PRO A 259 -8.67 9.66 -18.98
C PRO A 259 -10.15 9.96 -18.82
N TRP A 260 -10.94 9.01 -18.32
CA TRP A 260 -12.39 9.14 -18.19
C TRP A 260 -12.82 10.09 -17.07
N SER A 261 -12.03 10.20 -16.01
CA SER A 261 -12.25 11.21 -14.97
C SER A 261 -11.39 12.46 -15.20
N GLY A 262 -10.36 12.40 -16.06
CA GLY A 262 -9.41 13.49 -16.27
C GLY A 262 -8.42 13.66 -15.11
N HIS A 263 -8.22 12.60 -14.32
CA HIS A 263 -7.28 12.59 -13.19
C HIS A 263 -6.00 11.86 -13.57
N PHE A 264 -4.90 12.60 -13.52
CA PHE A 264 -3.56 12.12 -13.82
C PHE A 264 -2.63 12.58 -12.70
N ASN A 265 -2.31 11.67 -11.78
CA ASN A 265 -1.43 11.95 -10.65
C ASN A 265 -0.53 10.75 -10.39
N SER A 266 0.74 10.89 -10.76
CA SER A 266 1.73 9.83 -10.60
C SER A 266 3.14 10.43 -10.54
N VAL A 267 4.06 9.66 -9.94
CA VAL A 267 5.48 9.99 -9.95
C VAL A 267 6.16 9.14 -11.02
N LYS A 268 6.47 9.75 -12.17
CA LYS A 268 7.21 9.11 -13.26
C LYS A 268 8.56 8.61 -12.75
N PHE A 269 8.86 7.34 -13.02
CA PHE A 269 10.14 6.75 -12.66
C PHE A 269 11.26 7.20 -13.61
N ASP A 270 12.38 7.61 -13.02
CA ASP A 270 13.60 7.96 -13.74
C ASP A 270 14.80 7.22 -13.14
N ALA A 271 15.33 6.25 -13.89
CA ALA A 271 16.45 5.42 -13.45
C ALA A 271 17.76 6.22 -13.21
N SER A 272 17.88 7.44 -13.74
CA SER A 272 19.05 8.30 -13.49
C SER A 272 19.02 8.97 -12.11
N SER A 273 17.84 9.12 -11.50
CA SER A 273 17.67 9.88 -10.26
C SER A 273 16.87 9.13 -9.17
N MET A 274 16.38 7.93 -9.48
CA MET A 274 15.52 7.15 -8.59
C MET A 274 15.92 5.67 -8.49
N ARG A 275 15.69 5.09 -7.31
CA ARG A 275 15.71 3.64 -7.09
C ARG A 275 14.40 3.19 -6.45
N ALA A 276 13.83 2.10 -6.97
CA ALA A 276 12.62 1.48 -6.47
C ALA A 276 12.95 0.16 -5.74
N PHE A 277 12.11 -0.23 -4.79
CA PHE A 277 12.35 -1.44 -4.01
C PHE A 277 12.21 -2.71 -4.87
N SER A 278 13.22 -3.59 -4.83
CA SER A 278 13.21 -4.88 -5.52
C SER A 278 14.20 -5.86 -4.88
N ALA A 279 14.30 -7.07 -5.43
CA ALA A 279 15.45 -7.94 -5.20
C ALA A 279 16.58 -7.54 -6.16
N ASN A 280 17.84 -7.62 -5.70
CA ASN A 280 18.99 -7.48 -6.57
C ASN A 280 19.38 -8.81 -7.24
N SER A 281 20.28 -8.72 -8.21
CA SER A 281 20.85 -9.85 -8.94
C SER A 281 21.47 -10.96 -8.06
N TYR A 282 21.81 -10.66 -6.80
CA TYR A 282 22.41 -11.58 -5.83
C TYR A 282 21.40 -12.21 -4.86
N GLY A 283 20.10 -11.91 -5.01
CA GLY A 283 19.07 -12.42 -4.12
C GLY A 283 19.08 -11.74 -2.75
N TYR A 284 19.37 -10.45 -2.68
CA TYR A 284 19.15 -9.62 -1.48
C TYR A 284 18.09 -8.55 -1.76
N ILE A 285 17.45 -8.07 -0.69
CA ILE A 285 16.63 -6.86 -0.77
C ILE A 285 17.48 -5.65 -1.14
N ALA A 286 16.98 -4.82 -2.05
CA ALA A 286 17.71 -3.70 -2.61
C ALA A 286 16.79 -2.58 -3.11
N MET A 287 17.38 -1.40 -3.27
CA MET A 287 16.80 -0.31 -4.07
C MET A 287 17.46 -0.33 -5.43
N THR A 288 16.71 -0.55 -6.51
CA THR A 288 17.27 -0.82 -7.84
C THR A 288 16.62 0.01 -8.94
N THR A 289 17.16 -0.08 -10.16
CA THR A 289 16.53 0.43 -11.38
C THR A 289 15.59 -0.57 -12.06
N SER A 290 15.24 -1.68 -11.39
CA SER A 290 14.28 -2.65 -11.93
C SER A 290 12.93 -2.00 -12.18
N LYS A 291 12.27 -2.46 -13.25
CA LYS A 291 10.95 -1.99 -13.67
C LYS A 291 9.83 -2.93 -13.19
N ASP A 292 10.16 -4.07 -12.60
CA ASP A 292 9.20 -5.17 -12.33
C ASP A 292 8.11 -4.76 -11.34
N ALA A 293 8.45 -3.90 -10.38
CA ALA A 293 7.53 -3.40 -9.37
C ALA A 293 6.87 -2.07 -9.76
N LEU A 294 7.18 -1.49 -10.93
CA LEU A 294 6.62 -0.21 -11.37
C LEU A 294 5.22 -0.39 -11.98
N LYS A 295 4.44 0.69 -11.99
CA LYS A 295 3.10 0.70 -12.58
C LYS A 295 3.10 1.46 -13.89
N SER A 296 2.56 0.87 -14.96
CA SER A 296 2.22 1.62 -16.18
C SER A 296 0.95 2.43 -15.94
N VAL A 297 1.01 3.74 -16.20
CA VAL A 297 -0.12 4.67 -16.03
C VAL A 297 -0.18 5.65 -17.18
N ASN A 298 -1.40 6.02 -17.58
CA ASN A 298 -1.61 7.09 -18.55
C ASN A 298 -1.24 8.45 -17.94
N ILE A 299 -0.81 9.38 -18.76
CA ILE A 299 -0.52 10.78 -18.39
C ILE A 299 -1.36 11.73 -19.24
N ASP A 300 -1.45 12.99 -18.78
CA ASP A 300 -2.15 14.08 -19.47
C ASP A 300 -1.33 14.62 -20.65
N GLN A 301 -0.98 13.73 -21.56
CA GLN A 301 -0.30 14.00 -22.84
C GLN A 301 -0.82 12.98 -23.84
N GLU A 302 -1.10 13.42 -25.06
CA GLU A 302 -1.64 12.58 -26.12
C GLU A 302 -0.61 12.35 -27.23
N ASP A 303 -0.70 11.22 -27.93
CA ASP A 303 0.04 10.98 -29.16
C ASP A 303 -0.64 11.66 -30.38
N GLY A 304 -0.08 11.46 -31.56
CA GLY A 304 -0.63 12.02 -32.80
C GLY A 304 -2.03 11.50 -33.18
N ASN A 305 -2.52 10.44 -32.52
CA ASN A 305 -3.85 9.86 -32.73
C ASN A 305 -4.87 10.33 -31.67
N GLY A 306 -4.44 11.12 -30.68
CA GLY A 306 -5.28 11.56 -29.56
C GLY A 306 -5.36 10.53 -28.42
N ASP A 307 -4.50 9.51 -28.41
CA ASP A 307 -4.46 8.53 -27.31
C ASP A 307 -3.52 9.03 -26.20
N ASN A 308 -3.94 8.94 -24.94
CA ASN A 308 -3.07 9.30 -23.82
C ASN A 308 -1.82 8.42 -23.76
N LEU A 309 -0.65 9.06 -23.68
CA LEU A 309 0.64 8.41 -23.48
C LEU A 309 0.69 7.69 -22.13
N SER A 310 1.50 6.63 -22.06
CA SER A 310 1.76 5.86 -20.83
C SER A 310 3.20 6.00 -20.37
N VAL A 311 3.41 6.03 -19.04
CA VAL A 311 4.73 6.01 -18.40
C VAL A 311 4.80 4.94 -17.32
N LEU A 312 6.01 4.51 -16.99
CA LEU A 312 6.25 3.76 -15.75
C LEU A 312 6.38 4.73 -14.58
N ALA A 313 5.61 4.47 -13.53
CA ALA A 313 5.54 5.29 -12.33
C ALA A 313 5.78 4.46 -11.07
N ILE A 314 6.18 5.14 -10.00
CA ILE A 314 6.21 4.57 -8.65
C ILE A 314 4.77 4.19 -8.25
N PRO A 315 4.52 2.97 -7.75
CA PRO A 315 3.19 2.57 -7.31
C PRO A 315 2.61 3.47 -6.21
N ALA A 316 1.28 3.55 -6.16
CA ALA A 316 0.56 4.21 -5.07
C ALA A 316 0.90 3.56 -3.73
N ASN A 317 0.82 4.36 -2.66
CA ASN A 317 1.08 3.93 -1.29
C ASN A 317 2.46 3.27 -1.08
N SER A 318 3.46 3.69 -1.84
CA SER A 318 4.82 3.15 -1.79
C SER A 318 5.85 4.27 -1.68
N TRP A 319 7.12 3.96 -1.89
CA TRP A 319 8.20 4.93 -1.79
C TRP A 319 9.40 4.55 -2.67
N TYR A 320 10.26 5.54 -2.92
CA TYR A 320 11.49 5.39 -3.67
C TYR A 320 12.65 6.11 -2.97
N LEU A 321 13.88 5.80 -3.36
CA LEU A 321 15.05 6.62 -3.01
C LEU A 321 15.36 7.58 -4.15
N SER A 322 15.47 8.86 -3.82
CA SER A 322 16.12 9.86 -4.67
C SER A 322 17.62 9.74 -4.51
N VAL A 323 18.35 9.64 -5.63
CA VAL A 323 19.79 9.41 -5.66
C VAL A 323 20.46 10.33 -6.68
N SER A 324 21.78 10.51 -6.57
CA SER A 324 22.55 11.18 -7.63
C SER A 324 22.62 10.35 -8.92
N SER A 325 22.94 11.02 -10.03
CA SER A 325 23.18 10.36 -11.34
C SER A 325 24.35 9.39 -11.33
N SER A 326 25.22 9.46 -10.33
CA SER A 326 26.38 8.57 -10.16
C SER A 326 26.08 7.33 -9.31
N ALA A 327 24.88 7.23 -8.72
CA ALA A 327 24.53 6.12 -7.86
C ALA A 327 24.52 4.79 -8.63
N PRO A 328 24.99 3.67 -8.04
CA PRO A 328 24.90 2.34 -8.63
C PRO A 328 23.47 1.96 -8.99
N SER A 329 23.27 1.12 -10.01
CA SER A 329 21.94 0.67 -10.44
C SER A 329 21.22 -0.20 -9.41
N GLU A 330 21.97 -0.84 -8.51
CA GLU A 330 21.46 -1.65 -7.40
C GLU A 330 22.14 -1.19 -6.10
N MET A 331 21.35 -0.93 -5.06
CA MET A 331 21.85 -0.56 -3.74
C MET A 331 21.32 -1.52 -2.69
N LYS A 332 22.20 -2.34 -2.11
CA LYS A 332 21.85 -3.39 -1.16
C LYS A 332 21.35 -2.79 0.15
N MET A 333 20.24 -3.31 0.67
CA MET A 333 19.72 -2.91 1.98
C MET A 333 20.28 -3.83 3.07
N VAL A 334 20.85 -3.26 4.13
CA VAL A 334 21.47 -3.99 5.25
C VAL A 334 21.21 -3.28 6.57
N THR A 335 21.25 -4.01 7.68
CA THR A 335 21.25 -3.38 9.01
C THR A 335 22.61 -2.75 9.33
N ALA A 336 22.65 -1.83 10.30
CA ALA A 336 23.91 -1.23 10.74
C ALA A 336 24.93 -2.27 11.24
N GLU A 337 24.45 -3.33 11.91
CA GLU A 337 25.28 -4.46 12.36
C GLU A 337 25.88 -5.21 11.16
N GLN A 338 25.06 -5.56 10.17
CA GLN A 338 25.53 -6.24 8.96
C GLN A 338 26.58 -5.41 8.21
N TYR A 339 26.38 -4.09 8.13
CA TYR A 339 27.35 -3.18 7.53
C TYR A 339 28.68 -3.14 8.31
N ALA A 340 28.61 -3.07 9.64
CA ALA A 340 29.79 -2.97 10.52
C ALA A 340 30.68 -4.22 10.51
N THR A 341 30.12 -5.42 10.22
CA THR A 341 30.92 -6.66 10.15
C THR A 341 31.95 -6.66 9.02
N GLY A 342 31.92 -5.70 8.10
CA GLY A 342 32.92 -5.58 7.03
C GLY A 342 32.89 -6.71 5.99
N ILE A 343 31.89 -7.61 6.05
CA ILE A 343 31.68 -8.64 5.03
C ILE A 343 31.11 -7.98 3.77
N LYS A 344 32.03 -7.44 2.98
CA LYS A 344 31.80 -6.98 1.61
C LYS A 344 31.68 -8.23 0.73
N ASP A 345 30.46 -8.76 0.65
CA ASP A 345 30.04 -9.86 -0.21
C ASP A 345 30.70 -11.22 0.03
N ILE A 346 29.90 -12.21 0.46
CA ILE A 346 30.15 -13.59 0.07
C ILE A 346 29.70 -13.70 -1.38
N THR A 347 30.59 -13.38 -2.32
CA THR A 347 30.40 -13.77 -3.71
C THR A 347 30.51 -15.28 -3.78
N VAL A 348 29.39 -16.00 -3.71
CA VAL A 348 29.36 -17.34 -4.28
C VAL A 348 29.41 -17.13 -5.79
N LYS A 349 30.63 -16.97 -6.33
CA LYS A 349 30.81 -17.10 -7.78
C LYS A 349 30.18 -18.46 -8.14
N PRO A 350 29.28 -18.53 -9.14
CA PRO A 350 29.02 -19.83 -9.76
C PRO A 350 30.39 -20.36 -10.14
N ALA A 351 30.76 -21.49 -9.54
CA ALA A 351 32.13 -21.94 -9.62
C ALA A 351 32.45 -22.15 -11.10
N SER A 352 33.30 -21.28 -11.65
CA SER A 352 33.82 -21.40 -13.01
C SER A 352 34.72 -22.63 -13.18
N LEU A 353 34.93 -23.36 -12.08
CA LEU A 353 35.74 -24.54 -11.95
C LEU A 353 34.96 -25.60 -11.15
N TYR A 354 35.07 -26.85 -11.57
CA TYR A 354 34.39 -27.98 -10.98
C TYR A 354 35.36 -28.80 -10.15
N ASN A 355 35.06 -28.94 -8.86
CA ASN A 355 35.60 -30.01 -8.04
C ASN A 355 34.58 -31.16 -8.04
N VAL A 356 34.97 -32.28 -8.62
CA VAL A 356 34.10 -33.45 -8.82
C VAL A 356 34.61 -34.59 -7.96
N TYR A 357 33.70 -35.20 -7.21
CA TYR A 357 33.95 -36.38 -6.40
C TYR A 357 32.98 -37.51 -6.78
N THR A 358 33.38 -38.75 -6.55
CA THR A 358 32.45 -39.90 -6.55
C THR A 358 31.54 -39.85 -5.33
N LEU A 359 30.52 -40.72 -5.27
CA LEU A 359 29.63 -40.81 -4.11
C LEU A 359 30.35 -41.28 -2.84
N GLU A 360 31.46 -41.99 -3.00
CA GLU A 360 32.35 -42.45 -1.93
C GLU A 360 33.33 -41.35 -1.47
N GLY A 361 33.25 -40.14 -2.04
CA GLY A 361 34.08 -39.00 -1.65
C GLY A 361 35.46 -38.96 -2.30
N VAL A 362 35.73 -39.79 -3.32
CA VAL A 362 37.01 -39.77 -4.04
C VAL A 362 37.03 -38.61 -5.03
N GLN A 363 38.03 -37.72 -4.93
CA GLN A 363 38.17 -36.61 -5.86
C GLN A 363 38.67 -37.10 -7.23
N ILE A 364 37.88 -36.88 -8.28
CA ILE A 364 38.21 -37.30 -9.65
C ILE A 364 38.56 -36.13 -10.56
N LYS A 365 38.10 -34.91 -10.23
CA LYS A 365 38.51 -33.68 -10.90
C LYS A 365 38.69 -32.57 -9.88
N LYS A 366 39.77 -31.80 -10.02
CA LYS A 366 40.06 -30.62 -9.22
C LYS A 366 40.18 -29.41 -10.13
N ASN A 367 39.46 -28.35 -9.82
CA ASN A 367 39.47 -27.10 -10.58
C ASN A 367 39.25 -27.29 -12.10
N ALA A 368 38.39 -28.23 -12.52
CA ALA A 368 38.17 -28.50 -13.93
C ALA A 368 37.32 -27.41 -14.58
N THR A 369 37.63 -27.00 -15.81
CA THR A 369 36.82 -26.02 -16.56
C THR A 369 35.61 -26.64 -17.27
N SER A 370 35.55 -27.98 -17.34
CA SER A 370 34.44 -28.74 -17.92
C SER A 370 34.22 -30.05 -17.17
N ILE A 371 32.99 -30.58 -17.29
CA ILE A 371 32.54 -31.89 -16.81
C ILE A 371 31.98 -32.77 -17.94
N SER A 372 32.13 -32.34 -19.20
CA SER A 372 31.58 -33.01 -20.40
C SER A 372 32.19 -34.37 -20.69
N ASP A 373 33.35 -34.67 -20.11
CA ASP A 373 34.09 -35.92 -20.26
C ASP A 373 33.82 -36.90 -19.11
N LEU A 374 32.94 -36.56 -18.16
CA LEU A 374 32.46 -37.51 -17.18
C LEU A 374 31.54 -38.54 -17.86
N HIS A 375 31.73 -39.81 -17.50
CA HIS A 375 30.80 -40.86 -17.89
C HIS A 375 29.43 -40.68 -17.23
N GLN A 376 28.40 -41.30 -17.79
CA GLN A 376 27.07 -41.33 -17.19
C GLN A 376 27.14 -41.89 -15.75
N GLY A 377 26.54 -41.18 -14.80
CA GLY A 377 26.64 -41.52 -13.39
C GLY A 377 26.24 -40.40 -12.44
N ILE A 378 26.37 -40.65 -11.14
CA ILE A 378 26.06 -39.67 -10.09
C ILE A 378 27.36 -39.22 -9.44
N TYR A 379 27.56 -37.90 -9.37
CA TYR A 379 28.76 -37.28 -8.80
C TYR A 379 28.41 -36.21 -7.78
N ILE A 380 29.36 -35.87 -6.91
CA ILE A 380 29.29 -34.67 -6.08
C ILE A 380 30.11 -33.58 -6.78
N ILE A 381 29.44 -32.60 -7.36
CA ILE A 381 30.05 -31.48 -8.08
C ILE A 381 29.86 -30.23 -7.23
N ASN A 382 30.97 -29.64 -6.77
CA ASN A 382 30.97 -28.43 -5.93
C ASN A 382 30.02 -28.55 -4.73
N GLY A 383 30.01 -29.72 -4.09
CA GLY A 383 29.18 -30.00 -2.90
C GLY A 383 27.73 -30.39 -3.18
N LYS A 384 27.30 -30.49 -4.44
CA LYS A 384 25.94 -30.92 -4.82
C LYS A 384 25.95 -32.25 -5.56
N LYS A 385 24.96 -33.12 -5.31
CA LYS A 385 24.74 -34.34 -6.10
C LYS A 385 24.22 -33.97 -7.49
N VAL A 386 24.88 -34.43 -8.54
CA VAL A 386 24.56 -34.16 -9.94
C VAL A 386 24.56 -35.47 -10.71
N VAL A 387 23.52 -35.67 -11.54
CA VAL A 387 23.42 -36.80 -12.46
C VAL A 387 23.96 -36.38 -13.82
N ILE A 388 25.02 -37.03 -14.29
CA ILE A 388 25.53 -36.92 -15.65
C ILE A 388 24.80 -37.94 -16.51
N LYS A 389 24.13 -37.45 -17.55
CA LYS A 389 23.30 -38.22 -18.49
C LYS A 389 23.98 -38.39 -19.83
#